data_AF-A0A4Q3N5X2-F1
#
_entry.id   AF-A0A4Q3N5X2-F1
#
_cell.length_a   1.000
_cell.length_b   1.000
_cell.length_c   1.000
_cell.angle_alpha   90.00
_cell.angle_beta   90.00
_cell.angle_gamma   90.00
#
_symmetry.space_group_name_H-M   'P 1'
#
loop_
_entity.id
_entity.type
_entity.pdbx_description
1 polymer ?
#
loop_
_entity_poly.entity_id
_entity_poly.type
_entity_poly.pdbx_seq_one_letter_code
_entity_poly.pdbx_strand_id
1 'polypeptide(L)'
;AGKKQYLIPYFIAAHPGTSDSDMMNLAIWLKKNGFRADQVQTFYPSPMATATAMYHSGRNTLRKVRREATADDTVDIVRGEKRRRLHKAFLRYHDANNWPVLREALKAMGRADLIGNGKHHLIPAYQPITDGSYVSARRKNSTVTPPATAPKSAAPVKPVKGRMLTQHTGLPPRVTGAPKPVFSSKKGR
;
A
#
# COMPACT_ATOMS: atom_id res chain seq x y z
N ALA A 1 -1.62 -28.41 1.58
CA ALA A 1 -2.80 -27.66 1.12
C ALA A 1 -3.66 -27.31 2.34
N GLY A 2 -4.41 -26.20 2.35
CA GLY A 2 -5.28 -25.82 3.50
C GLY A 2 -4.96 -24.49 4.21
N LYS A 3 -4.00 -23.69 3.72
CA LYS A 3 -3.83 -22.32 4.20
C LYS A 3 -4.90 -21.44 3.57
N LYS A 4 -5.62 -20.64 4.37
CA LYS A 4 -6.54 -19.61 3.87
C LYS A 4 -5.73 -18.62 3.01
N GLN A 5 -5.88 -18.70 1.69
CA GLN A 5 -5.29 -17.77 0.75
C GLN A 5 -6.16 -16.51 0.71
N TYR A 6 -5.51 -15.35 0.80
CA TYR A 6 -6.18 -14.06 0.73
C TYR A 6 -5.50 -13.26 -0.38
N LEU A 7 -6.30 -12.70 -1.29
CA LEU A 7 -5.81 -11.69 -2.23
C LEU A 7 -5.62 -10.39 -1.45
N ILE A 8 -4.38 -9.91 -1.36
CA ILE A 8 -4.08 -8.60 -0.80
C ILE A 8 -3.76 -7.69 -1.99
N PRO A 9 -4.65 -6.77 -2.36
CA PRO A 9 -4.40 -5.90 -3.49
C PRO A 9 -3.35 -4.86 -3.13
N TYR A 10 -2.44 -4.61 -4.06
CA TYR A 10 -1.39 -3.60 -3.98
C TYR A 10 -1.62 -2.54 -5.05
N PHE A 11 -1.73 -1.27 -4.65
CA PHE A 11 -1.95 -0.19 -5.60
C PHE A 11 -0.85 0.87 -5.54
N ILE A 12 -0.59 1.46 -6.71
CA ILE A 12 0.32 2.58 -6.86
C ILE A 12 -0.50 3.86 -7.05
N ALA A 13 -0.30 4.83 -6.15
CA ALA A 13 -0.84 6.18 -6.24
C ALA A 13 0.12 7.11 -7.01
N ALA A 14 -0.38 8.25 -7.51
CA ALA A 14 0.46 9.30 -8.08
C ALA A 14 1.33 8.86 -9.28
N HIS A 15 0.83 7.92 -10.08
CA HIS A 15 1.49 7.50 -11.31
C HIS A 15 1.50 8.67 -12.32
N PRO A 16 2.57 8.84 -13.11
CA PRO A 16 2.60 9.84 -14.19
C PRO A 16 1.42 9.67 -15.15
N GLY A 17 0.76 10.78 -15.49
CA GLY A 17 -0.42 10.80 -16.35
C GLY A 17 -1.73 10.52 -15.63
N THR A 18 -1.70 10.30 -14.31
CA THR A 18 -2.92 10.15 -13.51
C THR A 18 -3.38 11.52 -13.00
N SER A 19 -4.61 11.88 -13.35
CA SER A 19 -5.31 13.05 -12.80
C SER A 19 -6.01 12.75 -11.46
N ASP A 20 -6.45 13.80 -10.76
CA ASP A 20 -7.20 13.64 -9.52
C ASP A 20 -8.56 12.97 -9.79
N SER A 21 -9.17 13.20 -10.96
CA SER A 21 -10.39 12.52 -11.43
C SER A 21 -10.19 11.03 -11.67
N ASP A 22 -9.04 10.61 -12.20
CA ASP A 22 -8.78 9.18 -12.42
C ASP A 22 -8.69 8.43 -11.10
N MET A 23 -8.05 9.03 -10.09
CA MET A 23 -7.96 8.46 -8.74
C MET A 23 -9.33 8.40 -8.06
N MET A 24 -10.16 9.43 -8.22
CA MET A 24 -11.55 9.41 -7.75
C MET A 24 -12.34 8.29 -8.41
N ASN A 25 -12.28 8.16 -9.74
CA ASN A 25 -12.99 7.12 -10.49
C ASN A 25 -12.52 5.72 -10.08
N LEU A 26 -11.22 5.52 -9.88
CA LEU A 26 -10.66 4.28 -9.36
C LEU A 26 -11.17 3.98 -7.95
N ALA A 27 -11.26 4.98 -7.06
CA ALA A 27 -11.80 4.81 -5.71
C ALA A 27 -13.28 4.37 -5.74
N ILE A 28 -14.09 4.96 -6.62
CA ILE A 28 -15.49 4.55 -6.83
C ILE A 28 -15.54 3.09 -7.31
N TRP A 29 -14.71 2.74 -8.29
CA TRP A 29 -14.63 1.37 -8.80
C TRP A 29 -14.24 0.38 -7.70
N LEU A 30 -13.23 0.69 -6.88
CA LEU A 30 -12.81 -0.14 -5.75
C LEU A 30 -13.95 -0.36 -4.76
N LYS A 31 -14.66 0.72 -4.39
CA LYS A 31 -15.81 0.64 -3.48
C LYS A 31 -16.95 -0.22 -4.05
N LYS A 32 -17.29 -0.02 -5.33
CA LYS A 32 -18.34 -0.79 -6.03
C LYS A 32 -18.02 -2.29 -6.08
N ASN A 33 -16.75 -2.64 -6.21
CA ASN A 33 -16.28 -4.03 -6.26
C ASN A 33 -15.89 -4.61 -4.88
N GLY A 34 -16.13 -3.87 -3.79
CA GLY A 34 -15.84 -4.35 -2.43
C GLY A 34 -14.36 -4.43 -2.07
N PHE A 35 -13.47 -3.81 -2.84
CA PHE A 35 -12.04 -3.76 -2.54
C PHE A 35 -11.71 -2.61 -1.58
N ARG A 36 -10.91 -2.94 -0.56
CA ARG A 36 -10.32 -1.99 0.40
C ARG A 36 -8.80 -2.14 0.36
N ALA A 37 -8.12 -1.16 -0.22
CA ALA A 37 -6.67 -1.20 -0.37
C ALA A 37 -5.99 -0.66 0.89
N ASP A 38 -5.41 -1.56 1.69
CA ASP A 38 -4.57 -1.13 2.82
C ASP A 38 -3.12 -0.86 2.37
N GLN A 39 -2.66 -1.55 1.32
CA GLN A 39 -1.33 -1.40 0.75
C GLN A 39 -1.36 -0.48 -0.46
N VAL A 40 -1.08 0.80 -0.19
CA VAL A 40 -0.94 1.83 -1.22
C VAL A 40 0.42 2.47 -1.11
N GLN A 41 1.19 2.38 -2.20
CA GLN A 41 2.49 3.03 -2.32
C GLN A 41 2.38 4.20 -3.31
N THR A 42 3.02 5.31 -2.98
CA THR A 42 3.19 6.41 -3.94
C THR A 42 4.24 6.02 -4.97
N PHE A 43 3.96 6.29 -6.25
CA PHE A 43 4.89 6.03 -7.34
C PHE A 43 6.28 6.59 -7.02
N TYR A 44 7.28 5.74 -7.17
CA TYR A 44 8.68 6.09 -7.06
C TYR A 44 9.37 5.75 -8.39
N PRO A 45 10.09 6.69 -9.02
CA PRO A 45 10.74 6.43 -10.30
C PRO A 45 11.82 5.37 -10.15
N SER A 46 11.56 4.16 -10.63
CA SER A 46 12.55 3.08 -10.73
C SER A 46 13.20 3.05 -12.11
N PRO A 47 14.51 2.74 -12.22
CA PRO A 47 15.13 2.50 -13.52
C PRO A 47 14.36 1.46 -14.35
N MET A 48 14.52 1.54 -15.68
CA MET A 48 13.94 0.59 -16.64
C MET A 48 12.39 0.53 -16.68
N ALA A 49 11.70 1.50 -16.07
CA ALA A 49 10.24 1.61 -16.17
C ALA A 49 9.82 2.75 -17.11
N THR A 50 8.89 2.46 -18.01
CA THR A 50 8.27 3.44 -18.92
C THR A 50 7.67 4.63 -18.16
N ALA A 51 7.03 4.37 -17.02
CA ALA A 51 6.52 5.40 -16.12
C ALA A 51 7.62 6.32 -15.59
N THR A 52 8.83 5.83 -15.34
CA THR A 52 9.97 6.66 -14.90
C THR A 52 10.42 7.60 -16.02
N ALA A 53 10.45 7.10 -17.26
CA ALA A 53 10.71 7.95 -18.41
C ALA A 53 9.63 9.04 -18.56
N MET A 54 8.34 8.71 -18.36
CA MET A 54 7.26 9.71 -18.30
C MET A 54 7.48 10.71 -17.15
N TYR A 55 7.84 10.22 -15.95
CA TYR A 55 8.07 11.05 -14.76
C TYR A 55 9.16 12.10 -14.97
N HIS A 56 10.26 11.74 -15.63
CA HIS A 56 11.38 12.66 -15.87
C HIS A 56 11.19 13.54 -17.10
N SER A 57 10.65 12.99 -18.19
CA SER A 57 10.48 13.74 -19.45
C SER A 57 9.24 14.63 -19.47
N GLY A 58 8.22 14.32 -18.67
CA GLY A 58 6.89 14.95 -18.79
C GLY A 58 6.18 14.60 -20.09
N ARG A 59 6.63 13.55 -20.80
CA ARG A 59 6.07 13.14 -22.09
C ARG A 59 5.52 11.73 -22.05
N ASN A 60 4.49 11.47 -22.86
CA ASN A 60 3.90 10.16 -23.01
C ASN A 60 4.79 9.30 -23.91
N THR A 61 5.51 8.37 -23.28
CA THR A 61 6.46 7.48 -23.94
C THR A 61 5.82 6.39 -24.80
N LEU A 62 4.50 6.23 -24.75
CA LEU A 62 3.77 5.30 -25.63
C LEU A 62 3.42 5.95 -26.97
N ARG A 63 3.61 7.27 -27.12
CA ARG A 63 3.38 7.99 -28.37
C ARG A 63 4.67 8.19 -29.14
N LYS A 64 4.52 8.45 -30.44
CA LYS A 64 5.65 8.75 -31.34
C LYS A 64 6.44 9.94 -30.82
N VAL A 65 7.74 9.77 -30.65
CA VAL A 65 8.64 10.86 -30.23
C VAL A 65 8.79 11.87 -31.37
N ARG A 66 8.51 13.14 -31.06
CA ARG A 66 8.63 14.28 -31.98
C ARG A 66 9.54 15.34 -31.36
N ARG A 67 10.25 16.09 -32.21
CA ARG A 67 11.09 17.22 -31.75
C ARG A 67 10.26 18.25 -30.99
N GLU A 68 9.13 18.63 -31.56
CA GLU A 68 8.16 19.52 -30.93
C GLU A 68 7.13 18.69 -30.16
N ALA A 69 6.83 19.11 -28.94
CA ALA A 69 5.80 18.48 -28.13
C ALA A 69 4.44 19.09 -28.45
N THR A 70 3.45 18.26 -28.77
CA THR A 70 2.06 18.69 -28.80
C THR A 70 1.46 18.56 -27.40
N ALA A 71 0.35 19.26 -27.10
CA ALA A 71 -0.35 19.13 -25.81
C ALA A 71 -0.64 17.66 -25.47
N ASP A 72 -1.05 16.91 -26.50
CA ASP A 72 -1.24 15.48 -26.59
C ASP A 72 -0.06 14.57 -26.16
N ASP A 73 1.16 15.10 -26.23
CA ASP A 73 2.37 14.39 -25.81
C ASP A 73 2.71 14.65 -24.35
N THR A 74 2.11 15.67 -23.72
CA THR A 74 2.44 16.08 -22.36
C THR A 74 1.74 15.21 -21.31
N VAL A 75 2.40 15.01 -20.18
CA VAL A 75 1.94 14.15 -19.08
C VAL A 75 1.96 14.94 -17.79
N ASP A 76 0.84 14.98 -17.07
CA ASP A 76 0.77 15.52 -15.72
C ASP A 76 1.54 14.62 -14.75
N ILE A 77 2.40 15.20 -13.91
CA ILE A 77 3.25 14.46 -12.98
C ILE A 77 2.98 14.92 -11.56
N VAL A 78 2.59 13.97 -10.72
CA VAL A 78 2.26 14.20 -9.32
C VAL A 78 3.53 14.23 -8.45
N ARG A 79 4.16 15.41 -8.36
CA ARG A 79 5.39 15.62 -7.56
C ARG A 79 5.11 16.13 -6.16
N GLY A 80 4.14 17.02 -6.00
CA GLY A 80 3.85 17.68 -4.72
C GLY A 80 3.26 16.73 -3.68
N GLU A 81 3.69 16.88 -2.42
CA GLU A 81 3.23 16.05 -1.30
C GLU A 81 1.71 16.11 -1.13
N LYS A 82 1.11 17.31 -1.24
CA LYS A 82 -0.34 17.49 -1.12
C LYS A 82 -1.12 16.62 -2.11
N ARG A 83 -0.76 16.65 -3.41
CA ARG A 83 -1.42 15.81 -4.43
C ARG A 83 -1.12 14.32 -4.25
N ARG A 84 0.10 13.95 -3.86
CA ARG A 84 0.45 12.55 -3.54
C ARG A 84 -0.39 12.00 -2.39
N ARG A 85 -0.58 12.80 -1.34
CA ARG A 85 -1.43 12.48 -0.19
C ARG A 85 -2.89 12.35 -0.59
N LEU A 86 -3.38 13.24 -1.45
CA LEU A 86 -4.74 13.15 -2.02
C LEU A 86 -4.95 11.86 -2.84
N HIS A 87 -4.03 11.53 -3.74
CA HIS A 87 -4.11 10.30 -4.56
C HIS A 87 -4.13 9.06 -3.68
N LYS A 88 -3.28 9.03 -2.66
CA LYS A 88 -3.26 7.94 -1.67
C LYS A 88 -4.55 7.88 -0.85
N ALA A 89 -5.11 9.03 -0.48
CA ALA A 89 -6.38 9.12 0.23
C ALA A 89 -7.53 8.52 -0.58
N PHE A 90 -7.60 8.76 -1.89
CA PHE A 90 -8.63 8.17 -2.76
C PHE A 90 -8.61 6.64 -2.74
N LEU A 91 -7.43 6.04 -2.87
CA LEU A 91 -7.29 4.57 -2.83
C LEU A 91 -7.59 3.98 -1.44
N ARG A 92 -7.50 4.79 -0.39
CA ARG A 92 -7.78 4.42 1.00
C ARG A 92 -9.04 5.13 1.51
N TYR A 93 -10.08 5.19 0.69
CA TYR A 93 -11.33 5.89 0.99
C TYR A 93 -12.01 5.42 2.30
N HIS A 94 -11.75 4.19 2.74
CA HIS A 94 -12.31 3.61 3.97
C HIS A 94 -11.65 4.13 5.25
N ASP A 95 -10.48 4.77 5.15
CA ASP A 95 -9.75 5.33 6.28
C ASP A 95 -10.29 6.73 6.64
N ALA A 96 -10.86 6.85 7.84
CA ALA A 96 -11.49 8.08 8.32
C ALA A 96 -10.53 9.27 8.43
N ASN A 97 -9.23 9.04 8.60
CA ASN A 97 -8.23 10.11 8.63
C ASN A 97 -8.08 10.80 7.26
N ASN A 98 -8.48 10.13 6.18
CA ASN A 98 -8.42 10.69 4.83
C ASN A 98 -9.69 11.45 4.45
N TRP A 99 -10.79 11.32 5.20
CA TRP A 99 -12.08 11.93 4.84
C TRP A 99 -12.06 13.47 4.77
N PRO A 100 -11.34 14.21 5.62
CA PRO A 100 -11.26 15.67 5.49
C PRO A 100 -10.66 16.10 4.14
N VAL A 101 -9.52 15.53 3.75
CA VAL A 101 -8.87 15.86 2.47
C VAL A 101 -9.69 15.41 1.26
N LEU A 102 -10.37 14.26 1.36
CA LEU A 102 -11.28 13.79 0.31
C LEU A 102 -12.48 14.70 0.17
N ARG A 103 -13.06 15.17 1.28
CA ARG A 103 -14.22 16.06 1.28
C ARG A 103 -13.90 17.38 0.60
N GLU A 104 -12.76 17.98 0.92
CA GLU A 104 -12.29 19.20 0.26
C GLU A 104 -12.09 18.99 -1.24
N ALA A 105 -11.41 17.90 -1.64
CA ALA A 105 -11.16 17.59 -3.04
C ALA A 105 -12.46 17.33 -3.81
N LEU A 106 -13.38 16.52 -3.26
CA LEU A 106 -14.67 16.22 -3.89
C LEU A 106 -15.51 17.48 -4.09
N LYS A 107 -15.53 18.40 -3.12
CA LYS A 107 -16.20 19.70 -3.27
C LYS A 107 -15.55 20.55 -4.37
N ALA A 108 -14.22 20.65 -4.38
CA ALA A 108 -13.49 21.40 -5.40
C ALA A 108 -13.68 20.84 -6.82
N MET A 109 -13.89 19.53 -6.94
CA MET A 109 -14.16 18.85 -8.21
C MET A 109 -15.63 18.88 -8.63
N GLY A 110 -16.51 19.52 -7.84
CA GLY A 110 -17.95 19.54 -8.10
C GLY A 110 -18.65 18.19 -7.88
N ARG A 111 -18.00 17.25 -7.19
CA ARG A 111 -18.47 15.88 -6.91
C ARG A 111 -18.94 15.69 -5.47
N ALA A 112 -19.63 16.70 -4.95
CA ALA A 112 -20.23 16.63 -3.61
C ALA A 112 -21.30 15.54 -3.49
N ASP A 113 -21.85 15.07 -4.61
CA ASP A 113 -22.74 13.90 -4.72
C ASP A 113 -22.11 12.60 -4.20
N LEU A 114 -20.78 12.53 -4.11
CA LEU A 114 -20.07 11.38 -3.55
C LEU A 114 -19.92 11.44 -2.02
N ILE A 115 -20.53 12.41 -1.35
CA ILE A 115 -20.47 12.60 0.11
C ILE A 115 -21.83 12.26 0.71
N GLY A 116 -21.91 11.19 1.51
CA GLY A 116 -23.14 10.77 2.15
C GLY A 116 -23.09 9.32 2.65
N ASN A 117 -24.17 8.89 3.30
CA ASN A 117 -24.18 7.59 4.00
C ASN A 117 -24.72 6.43 3.14
N GLY A 118 -25.19 6.71 1.92
CA GLY A 118 -25.68 5.70 0.98
C GLY A 118 -24.56 4.91 0.28
N LYS A 119 -24.91 3.75 -0.31
CA LYS A 119 -23.95 2.82 -0.96
C LYS A 119 -23.13 3.43 -2.11
N HIS A 120 -23.68 4.43 -2.81
CA HIS A 120 -23.06 5.06 -3.98
C HIS A 120 -22.09 6.20 -3.61
N HIS A 121 -22.18 6.75 -2.40
CA HIS A 121 -21.25 7.77 -1.94
C HIS A 121 -19.86 7.15 -1.74
N LEU A 122 -18.80 7.93 -1.87
CA LEU A 122 -17.43 7.47 -1.61
C LEU A 122 -17.10 7.56 -0.11
N ILE A 123 -17.40 8.70 0.52
CA ILE A 123 -17.14 8.97 1.95
C ILE A 123 -18.46 9.37 2.68
N PRO A 124 -18.56 9.14 4.01
CA PRO A 124 -19.75 9.53 4.77
C PRO A 124 -19.85 11.04 5.01
N ALA A 125 -21.06 11.48 5.36
CA ALA A 125 -21.32 12.89 5.66
C ALA A 125 -20.64 13.35 6.95
N TYR A 126 -20.54 12.48 7.95
CA TYR A 126 -19.94 12.79 9.26
C TYR A 126 -18.43 12.52 9.28
N GLN A 127 -17.75 13.10 10.28
CA GLN A 127 -16.34 12.83 10.61
C GLN A 127 -16.27 12.27 12.04
N PRO A 128 -15.79 11.04 12.27
CA PRO A 128 -15.57 10.53 13.61
C PRO A 128 -14.39 11.26 14.24
N ILE A 129 -14.42 11.37 15.58
CA ILE A 129 -13.25 11.82 16.35
C ILE A 129 -12.18 10.75 16.18
N THR A 130 -11.08 11.09 15.50
CA THR A 130 -9.97 10.17 15.28
C THR A 130 -8.72 10.70 15.98
N ASP A 131 -8.10 9.88 16.83
CA ASP A 131 -6.86 10.22 17.55
C ASP A 131 -5.61 10.17 16.64
N GLY A 132 -5.80 10.25 15.31
CA GLY A 132 -4.73 10.06 14.31
C GLY A 132 -4.18 8.63 14.22
N SER A 133 -4.60 7.70 15.08
CA SER A 133 -4.16 6.31 15.10
C SER A 133 -4.87 5.46 14.03
N TYR A 134 -4.48 5.61 12.77
CA TYR A 134 -4.90 4.62 11.78
C TYR A 134 -4.15 3.30 11.97
N VAL A 135 -4.88 2.25 12.33
CA VAL A 135 -4.37 0.88 12.36
C VAL A 135 -4.86 0.18 11.10
N SER A 136 -3.96 -0.09 10.14
CA SER A 136 -4.29 -1.01 9.04
C SER A 136 -4.69 -2.35 9.65
N ALA A 137 -5.55 -3.12 8.98
CA ALA A 137 -5.83 -4.49 9.39
C ALA A 137 -4.58 -5.36 9.15
N ARG A 138 -3.53 -5.16 9.95
CA ARG A 138 -2.30 -5.92 9.91
C ARG A 138 -2.65 -7.33 10.36
N ARG A 139 -2.41 -8.32 9.50
CA ARG A 139 -2.67 -9.73 9.83
C ARG A 139 -2.02 -10.06 11.18
N LYS A 140 -2.70 -10.89 11.98
CA LYS A 140 -2.30 -11.46 13.29
C LYS A 140 -0.90 -12.11 13.35
N ASN A 141 -0.14 -12.11 12.26
CA ASN A 141 1.17 -12.73 12.11
C ASN A 141 2.31 -11.73 11.81
N SER A 142 2.08 -10.44 12.02
CA SER A 142 3.17 -9.47 12.04
C SER A 142 3.65 -9.29 13.48
N THR A 143 4.94 -9.48 13.71
CA THR A 143 5.58 -9.28 15.01
C THR A 143 5.26 -7.86 15.52
N VAL A 144 4.63 -7.80 16.69
CA VAL A 144 4.40 -6.54 17.39
C VAL A 144 5.74 -6.13 17.98
N THR A 145 6.24 -4.94 17.65
CA THR A 145 7.27 -4.28 18.47
C THR A 145 6.49 -3.57 19.57
N PRO A 146 6.58 -4.00 20.84
CA PRO A 146 5.85 -3.34 21.93
C PRO A 146 6.36 -1.90 22.12
N PRO A 147 5.49 -0.97 22.53
CA PRO A 147 5.94 0.34 23.03
C PRO A 147 6.88 0.17 24.23
N ALA A 148 7.78 1.13 24.42
CA ALA A 148 8.95 1.09 25.31
C ALA A 148 8.67 0.97 26.82
N THR A 149 7.44 0.66 27.23
CA THR A 149 6.99 0.61 28.64
C THR A 149 6.66 -0.80 29.14
N ALA A 150 6.90 -1.87 28.36
CA ALA A 150 6.76 -3.24 28.85
C ALA A 150 8.06 -3.76 29.51
N PRO A 151 7.99 -4.58 30.59
CA PRO A 151 9.17 -5.07 31.30
C PRO A 151 10.03 -5.96 30.39
N LYS A 152 11.35 -5.71 30.41
CA LYS A 152 12.33 -6.41 29.58
C LYS A 152 12.45 -7.88 30.00
N SER A 153 12.03 -8.80 29.14
CA SER A 153 12.45 -10.21 29.22
C SER A 153 13.22 -10.60 27.96
N ALA A 154 14.42 -11.14 28.20
CA ALA A 154 15.45 -11.65 27.28
C ALA A 154 16.38 -10.62 26.60
N ALA A 155 17.67 -10.74 26.93
CA ALA A 155 18.76 -9.94 26.39
C ALA A 155 19.02 -10.23 24.90
N PRO A 156 19.40 -9.22 24.09
CA PRO A 156 19.72 -9.43 22.68
C PRO A 156 21.08 -10.14 22.52
N VAL A 157 21.10 -11.26 21.80
CA VAL A 157 22.32 -11.98 21.45
C VAL A 157 23.14 -11.15 20.46
N LYS A 158 24.38 -10.80 20.81
CA LYS A 158 25.28 -10.02 19.95
C LYS A 158 25.79 -10.89 18.78
N PRO A 159 25.84 -10.36 17.54
CA PRO A 159 26.37 -11.10 16.40
C PRO A 159 27.90 -11.24 16.49
N VAL A 160 28.40 -12.45 16.27
CA VAL A 160 29.84 -12.79 16.31
C VAL A 160 30.53 -12.33 15.03
N LYS A 161 31.67 -11.64 15.18
CA LYS A 161 32.49 -11.08 14.09
C LYS A 161 33.01 -12.21 13.19
N GLY A 162 32.77 -12.12 11.88
CA GLY A 162 33.25 -13.08 10.87
C GLY A 162 32.17 -13.94 10.20
N ARG A 163 30.92 -13.88 10.67
CA ARG A 163 29.80 -14.60 10.03
C ARG A 163 29.16 -13.73 8.95
N MET A 164 29.53 -13.93 7.69
CA MET A 164 28.76 -13.37 6.57
C MET A 164 27.49 -14.20 6.37
N LEU A 165 26.33 -13.60 6.62
CA LEU A 165 25.01 -14.16 6.28
C LEU A 165 24.61 -13.61 4.91
N THR A 166 24.99 -14.31 3.84
CA THR A 166 24.51 -14.02 2.49
C THR A 166 23.05 -14.47 2.37
N GLN A 167 22.14 -13.53 2.55
CA GLN A 167 20.70 -13.70 2.37
C GLN A 167 20.36 -13.66 0.87
N HIS A 168 20.41 -14.82 0.20
CA HIS A 168 19.66 -15.04 -1.03
C HIS A 168 18.42 -15.84 -0.65
N THR A 169 17.29 -15.13 -0.53
CA THR A 169 15.92 -15.62 -0.24
C THR A 169 15.82 -17.02 0.37
N GLY A 170 16.24 -17.13 1.64
CA GLY A 170 16.13 -18.34 2.44
C GLY A 170 15.70 -17.97 3.85
N LEU A 171 14.39 -18.08 4.13
CA LEU A 171 13.89 -17.97 5.49
C LEU A 171 14.64 -18.97 6.38
N PRO A 172 15.12 -18.57 7.57
CA PRO A 172 15.81 -19.50 8.47
C PRO A 172 14.89 -20.66 8.85
N PRO A 173 15.40 -21.90 9.00
CA PRO A 173 14.60 -23.00 9.52
C PRO A 173 14.11 -22.62 10.91
N ARG A 174 12.78 -22.53 11.06
CA ARG A 174 12.16 -22.11 12.31
C ARG A 174 12.22 -23.28 13.29
N VAL A 175 12.99 -23.14 14.36
CA VAL A 175 12.92 -24.03 15.53
C VAL A 175 11.56 -23.84 16.18
N THR A 176 10.57 -24.63 15.75
CA THR A 176 9.32 -24.81 16.48
C THR A 176 9.63 -25.82 17.58
N GLY A 177 9.45 -25.44 18.85
CA GLY A 177 9.68 -26.28 20.03
C GLY A 177 8.73 -27.47 20.15
N ALA A 178 8.53 -28.22 19.07
CA ALA A 178 7.90 -29.53 19.08
C ALA A 178 8.95 -30.55 19.54
N PRO A 179 8.61 -31.47 20.47
CA PRO A 179 9.52 -32.54 20.85
C PRO A 179 9.82 -33.42 19.62
N LYS A 180 11.10 -33.78 19.45
CA LYS A 180 11.53 -34.68 18.37
C LYS A 180 10.79 -36.02 18.47
N PRO A 181 10.22 -36.55 17.38
CA PRO A 181 9.64 -37.88 17.42
C PRO A 181 10.75 -38.92 17.64
N VAL A 182 10.55 -39.79 18.63
CA VAL A 182 11.45 -40.90 18.94
C VAL A 182 11.14 -42.03 17.96
N PHE A 183 12.10 -42.39 17.10
CA PHE A 183 11.96 -43.55 16.22
C PHE A 183 12.23 -44.83 17.03
N SER A 184 11.22 -45.68 17.18
CA SER A 184 11.37 -47.04 17.69
C SER A 184 11.79 -47.96 16.54
N SER A 185 13.00 -48.51 16.59
CA SER A 185 13.44 -49.54 15.65
C SER A 185 12.80 -50.88 16.02
N LYS A 186 11.78 -51.30 15.27
CA LYS A 186 11.32 -52.69 15.30
C LYS A 186 12.31 -53.54 14.48
N LYS A 187 13.13 -54.34 15.16
CA LYS A 187 13.91 -55.43 14.56
C LYS A 187 12.93 -56.45 13.97
N GLY A 188 12.98 -56.64 12.65
CA GLY A 188 12.43 -57.83 11.99
C GLY A 188 13.29 -59.04 12.30
N ARG A 189 12.62 -60.18 12.48
CA ARG A 189 13.21 -61.52 12.47
C ARG A 189 13.66 -61.88 11.06
#